data_AF-A0A671WVG8-F1
#
_entry.id   AF-A0A671WVG8-F1
#
_cell.length_a   1.000
_cell.length_b   1.000
_cell.length_c   1.000
_cell.angle_alpha   90.00
_cell.angle_beta   90.00
_cell.angle_gamma   90.00
#
_symmetry.space_group_name_H-M   'P 1'
#
loop_
_entity.id
_entity.type
_entity.pdbx_description
1 polymer ?
#
loop_
_entity_poly.entity_id
_entity_poly.type
_entity_poly.pdbx_seq_one_letter_code
_entity_poly.pdbx_strand_id
1 'polypeptide(L)'
;MWLQQRLKGLPGLLSSSWARRLLIGLLLFLIFYWYLGAERRLRFFGGPAMPGGPAGQCLLAEIHRWNSLVERGEGIYSTPQEQLDTPFVSGNGHILIDINSNKLWVASSSQPGSAPVHQTEYSPRVGVHLEGKRAETQATMLWFRKGAILSVRCASPAALQSPRDCVTTREEFIAHRSRPNVYLQRIHINNLSDRAASMDVSSENPSFGSKFSTSVEKLEDREIVLSSGRVLVENNRMVLVVVVTKKMNSRIQVAAKSEYSDNILSVVWTSEPIESSKQEETFSILRDGAKKELVELLRTDVDKLVVDHQQAWMDLFISGIEMRKITDSHTPSSQTVNTTLYYILSSSTAPLLDRRVSGEERAHLESSLNYADHCFSGHATMHAENLWPERVSSTAQILQLFTLWTLTLQKRGCKVLVAAGAHGAMQGMVLSFGGLQFTENHLQFQADPDVLHNSYALRGIHYNQDLINLAVLLDVEGKPFLHVSVKQQEKPVKLYACEAGCLNEPVELTSEVKGHTFPVMVTQPITPLLYISTDLRHLQDLRHTLHLKAILAHEEHMANRYPGLPFLFWFSVASLITLFHLFLFKLIYNEYCGPGAKPLFRSKVAVKGEERCCDTGNAI
;
A
#
# COMPACT_ATOMS: atom_id res chain seq x y z
N MET A 1 -56.52 56.31 -9.78
CA MET A 1 -56.56 57.50 -10.67
C MET A 1 -55.29 58.37 -10.63
N TRP A 2 -54.22 58.04 -9.87
CA TRP A 2 -53.05 58.94 -9.71
C TRP A 2 -51.82 58.58 -10.56
N LEU A 3 -51.60 57.32 -10.94
CA LEU A 3 -50.44 56.94 -11.79
C LEU A 3 -50.63 57.20 -13.30
N GLN A 4 -51.86 57.27 -13.81
CA GLN A 4 -52.12 57.45 -15.25
C GLN A 4 -51.78 58.86 -15.78
N GLN A 5 -51.43 59.82 -14.92
CA GLN A 5 -51.08 61.18 -15.33
C GLN A 5 -49.57 61.46 -15.43
N ARG A 6 -48.67 60.55 -15.01
CA ARG A 6 -47.21 60.75 -15.15
C ARG A 6 -46.54 60.01 -16.31
N LEU A 7 -47.22 59.07 -16.97
CA LEU A 7 -46.68 58.35 -18.15
C LEU A 7 -46.97 59.01 -19.50
N LYS A 8 -47.62 60.19 -19.53
CA LYS A 8 -47.82 61.00 -20.75
C LYS A 8 -46.67 61.99 -21.04
N GLY A 9 -45.51 61.83 -20.38
CA GLY A 9 -44.41 62.80 -20.40
C GLY A 9 -43.13 62.40 -21.14
N LEU A 10 -43.10 61.32 -21.93
CA LEU A 10 -41.90 60.87 -22.66
C LEU A 10 -42.12 60.41 -24.13
N PRO A 11 -42.57 61.29 -25.05
CA PRO A 11 -42.40 61.08 -26.48
C PRO A 11 -41.05 61.65 -26.93
N GLY A 12 -40.01 60.82 -27.11
CA GLY A 12 -38.73 61.33 -27.62
C GLY A 12 -37.54 60.37 -27.82
N LEU A 13 -37.47 59.23 -27.11
CA LEU A 13 -36.26 58.40 -27.09
C LEU A 13 -36.22 57.21 -28.07
N LEU A 14 -37.18 57.11 -29.00
CA LEU A 14 -37.21 56.05 -30.05
C LEU A 14 -37.22 56.63 -31.48
N SER A 15 -36.78 57.87 -31.65
CA SER A 15 -36.70 58.59 -32.95
C SER A 15 -35.28 58.69 -33.52
N SER A 16 -34.37 57.78 -33.14
CA SER A 16 -33.02 57.69 -33.72
C SER A 16 -32.84 56.36 -34.45
N SER A 17 -32.43 56.42 -35.72
CA SER A 17 -32.09 55.24 -36.53
C SER A 17 -30.95 54.41 -35.93
N TRP A 18 -30.08 55.06 -35.15
CA TRP A 18 -29.01 54.43 -34.39
C TRP A 18 -29.54 53.45 -33.32
N ALA A 19 -30.57 53.85 -32.56
CA ALA A 19 -31.16 52.99 -31.52
C ALA A 19 -31.77 51.71 -32.11
N ARG A 20 -32.40 51.78 -33.30
CA ARG A 20 -32.90 50.58 -34.00
C ARG A 20 -31.77 49.69 -34.50
N ARG A 21 -30.71 50.26 -35.07
CA ARG A 21 -29.52 49.48 -35.50
C ARG A 21 -28.83 48.80 -34.32
N LEU A 22 -28.74 49.46 -33.17
CA LEU A 22 -28.15 48.91 -31.96
C LEU A 22 -29.01 47.77 -31.38
N LEU A 23 -30.34 47.93 -31.34
CA LEU A 23 -31.27 46.86 -30.98
C LEU A 23 -31.16 45.63 -31.91
N ILE A 24 -31.07 45.84 -33.23
CA ILE A 24 -30.89 44.75 -34.20
C ILE A 24 -29.53 44.08 -34.02
N GLY A 25 -28.45 44.84 -33.81
CA GLY A 25 -27.12 44.31 -33.54
C GLY A 25 -27.07 43.50 -32.23
N LEU A 26 -27.75 43.96 -31.19
CA LEU A 26 -27.84 43.27 -29.89
C LEU A 26 -28.70 42.00 -29.99
N LEU A 27 -29.77 42.02 -30.78
CA LEU A 27 -30.58 40.84 -31.09
C LEU A 27 -29.78 39.79 -31.89
N LEU A 28 -29.05 40.22 -32.94
CA LEU A 28 -28.16 39.34 -33.70
C LEU A 28 -27.02 38.78 -32.83
N PHE A 29 -26.44 39.59 -31.94
CA PHE A 29 -25.44 39.14 -30.98
C PHE A 29 -26.02 38.10 -30.01
N LEU A 30 -27.25 38.30 -29.52
CA LEU A 30 -27.94 37.31 -28.68
C LEU A 30 -28.24 36.01 -29.44
N ILE A 31 -28.66 36.08 -30.70
CA ILE A 31 -28.87 34.89 -31.54
C ILE A 31 -27.54 34.16 -31.79
N PHE A 32 -26.46 34.88 -32.09
CA PHE A 32 -25.14 34.31 -32.31
C PHE A 32 -24.55 33.69 -31.03
N TYR A 33 -24.71 34.37 -29.88
CA TYR A 33 -24.39 33.83 -28.57
C TYR A 33 -25.23 32.60 -28.22
N TRP A 34 -26.50 32.56 -28.61
CA TRP A 34 -27.36 31.41 -28.36
C TRP A 34 -26.99 30.21 -29.24
N TYR A 35 -26.62 30.42 -30.51
CA TYR A 35 -26.14 29.35 -31.41
C TYR A 35 -24.75 28.82 -31.02
N LEU A 36 -23.77 29.69 -30.75
CA LEU A 36 -22.46 29.28 -30.23
C LEU A 36 -22.57 28.66 -28.83
N GLY A 37 -23.52 29.13 -28.01
CA GLY A 37 -23.87 28.55 -26.72
C GLY A 37 -24.62 27.22 -26.83
N ALA A 38 -25.29 26.94 -27.95
CA ALA A 38 -26.05 25.71 -28.16
C ALA A 38 -25.13 24.49 -28.30
N GLU A 39 -23.98 24.61 -28.96
CA GLU A 39 -22.98 23.53 -29.00
C GLU A 39 -22.41 23.20 -27.61
N ARG A 40 -22.27 24.21 -26.72
CA ARG A 40 -21.95 23.96 -25.31
C ARG A 40 -23.14 23.38 -24.54
N ARG A 41 -24.37 23.85 -24.75
CA ARG A 41 -25.56 23.34 -24.03
C ARG A 41 -25.98 21.92 -24.45
N LEU A 42 -25.76 21.49 -25.69
CA LEU A 42 -25.98 20.08 -26.07
C LEU A 42 -25.06 19.13 -25.28
N ARG A 43 -23.88 19.58 -24.85
CA ARG A 43 -23.01 18.83 -23.92
C ARG A 43 -23.43 18.89 -22.44
N PHE A 44 -24.39 19.74 -22.07
CA PHE A 44 -24.93 19.82 -20.70
C PHE A 44 -26.21 18.98 -20.49
N PHE A 45 -26.91 18.58 -21.57
CA PHE A 45 -28.05 17.65 -21.49
C PHE A 45 -27.66 16.18 -21.63
N GLY A 46 -26.43 15.88 -22.06
CA GLY A 46 -25.79 14.63 -21.73
C GLY A 46 -25.25 14.70 -20.30
N GLY A 47 -25.60 13.74 -19.45
CA GLY A 47 -24.86 13.53 -18.20
C GLY A 47 -23.37 13.26 -18.48
N PRO A 48 -22.47 13.41 -17.50
CA PRO A 48 -21.04 13.24 -17.71
C PRO A 48 -20.76 11.89 -18.40
N ALA A 49 -20.23 11.96 -19.62
CA ALA A 49 -19.99 10.77 -20.44
C ALA A 49 -18.92 9.91 -19.75
N MET A 50 -19.35 8.80 -19.15
CA MET A 50 -18.46 7.86 -18.46
C MET A 50 -17.34 7.42 -19.40
N PRO A 51 -16.05 7.50 -19.00
CA PRO A 51 -14.96 7.02 -19.82
C PRO A 51 -15.15 5.53 -20.14
N GLY A 52 -15.07 5.16 -21.42
CA GLY A 52 -15.33 3.79 -21.88
C GLY A 52 -16.81 3.42 -22.09
N GLY A 53 -17.75 4.35 -21.90
CA GLY A 53 -19.16 4.13 -22.23
C GLY A 53 -19.81 2.95 -21.47
N PRO A 54 -20.63 2.11 -22.13
CA PRO A 54 -21.27 0.95 -21.49
C PRO A 54 -20.28 -0.05 -20.87
N ALA A 55 -19.12 -0.26 -21.50
CA ALA A 55 -18.06 -1.10 -20.98
C ALA A 55 -17.45 -0.52 -19.68
N GLY A 56 -17.22 0.80 -19.65
CA GLY A 56 -16.77 1.52 -18.46
C GLY A 56 -17.78 1.43 -17.30
N GLN A 57 -19.08 1.52 -17.58
CA GLN A 57 -20.12 1.34 -16.55
C GLN A 57 -20.12 -0.09 -15.96
N CYS A 58 -19.94 -1.11 -16.81
CA CYS A 58 -19.80 -2.49 -16.34
C CYS A 58 -18.54 -2.69 -15.50
N LEU A 59 -17.41 -2.08 -15.89
CA LEU A 59 -16.16 -2.15 -15.14
C LEU A 59 -16.27 -1.50 -13.76
N LEU A 60 -16.95 -0.34 -13.65
CA LEU A 60 -17.17 0.33 -12.36
C LEU A 60 -17.96 -0.53 -11.36
N ALA A 61 -18.92 -1.33 -11.83
CA ALA A 61 -19.67 -2.25 -10.97
C ALA A 61 -18.79 -3.37 -10.40
N GLU A 62 -17.73 -3.76 -11.10
CA GLU A 62 -16.75 -4.74 -10.62
C GLU A 62 -15.71 -4.09 -9.69
N ILE A 63 -15.19 -2.90 -10.04
CA ILE A 63 -14.26 -2.13 -9.18
C ILE A 63 -14.91 -1.83 -7.81
N HIS A 64 -16.22 -1.52 -7.77
CA HIS A 64 -16.92 -1.27 -6.51
C HIS A 64 -16.82 -2.44 -5.50
N ARG A 65 -16.58 -3.68 -5.97
CA ARG A 65 -16.34 -4.84 -5.10
C ARG A 65 -14.98 -4.78 -4.39
N TRP A 66 -14.03 -4.03 -4.96
CA TRP A 66 -12.68 -3.84 -4.44
C TRP A 66 -12.56 -2.67 -3.45
N ASN A 67 -13.43 -1.66 -3.53
CA ASN A 67 -13.37 -0.46 -2.68
C ASN A 67 -13.15 -0.79 -1.20
N SER A 68 -14.00 -1.65 -0.60
CA SER A 68 -13.88 -1.99 0.82
C SER A 68 -12.58 -2.74 1.18
N LEU A 69 -11.97 -3.47 0.24
CA LEU A 69 -10.68 -4.14 0.44
C LEU A 69 -9.54 -3.12 0.44
N VAL A 70 -9.59 -2.16 -0.47
CA VAL A 70 -8.58 -1.10 -0.64
C VAL A 70 -8.66 -0.09 0.52
N GLU A 71 -9.86 0.28 0.96
CA GLU A 71 -10.09 1.10 2.16
C GLU A 71 -9.53 0.45 3.44
N ARG A 72 -9.50 -0.90 3.52
CA ARG A 72 -8.84 -1.66 4.59
C ARG A 72 -7.34 -1.89 4.36
N GLY A 73 -6.76 -1.33 3.30
CA GLY A 73 -5.36 -1.48 2.94
C GLY A 73 -4.97 -2.89 2.46
N GLU A 74 -5.94 -3.75 2.09
CA GLU A 74 -5.68 -5.13 1.67
C GLU A 74 -5.19 -5.26 0.22
N GLY A 75 -5.19 -4.16 -0.54
CA GLY A 75 -4.73 -4.16 -1.92
C GLY A 75 -4.74 -2.78 -2.56
N ILE A 76 -4.22 -2.71 -3.78
CA ILE A 76 -4.21 -1.52 -4.65
C ILE A 76 -4.77 -1.91 -6.03
N TYR A 77 -5.36 -0.96 -6.76
CA TYR A 77 -5.83 -1.21 -8.12
C TYR A 77 -5.46 -0.07 -9.07
N SER A 78 -5.32 -0.40 -10.35
CA SER A 78 -5.06 0.52 -11.46
C SER A 78 -6.24 0.48 -12.43
N THR A 79 -6.66 1.65 -12.92
CA THR A 79 -7.79 1.83 -13.84
C THR A 79 -7.36 2.63 -15.08
N PRO A 80 -8.19 2.72 -16.13
CA PRO A 80 -7.87 3.57 -17.30
C PRO A 80 -7.83 5.07 -16.97
N GLN A 81 -8.50 5.51 -15.90
CA GLN A 81 -8.53 6.89 -15.43
C GLN A 81 -7.41 7.21 -14.43
N GLU A 82 -7.07 6.24 -13.58
CA GLU A 82 -6.10 6.33 -12.50
C GLU A 82 -5.09 5.20 -12.66
N GLN A 83 -4.07 5.45 -13.48
CA GLN A 83 -3.00 4.49 -13.72
C GLN A 83 -1.95 4.61 -12.62
N LEU A 84 -1.74 3.52 -11.87
CA LEU A 84 -0.62 3.39 -10.95
C LEU A 84 0.65 2.98 -11.71
N ASP A 85 1.73 3.73 -11.51
CA ASP A 85 3.09 3.36 -11.91
C ASP A 85 3.65 2.35 -10.90
N THR A 86 3.07 1.15 -10.89
CA THR A 86 3.31 0.10 -9.90
C THR A 86 3.11 -1.28 -10.55
N PRO A 87 4.11 -2.18 -10.52
CA PRO A 87 4.04 -3.45 -11.22
C PRO A 87 3.14 -4.44 -10.50
N PHE A 88 2.22 -5.03 -11.25
CA PHE A 88 1.34 -6.10 -10.76
C PHE A 88 2.07 -7.43 -10.94
N VAL A 89 2.81 -7.84 -9.89
CA VAL A 89 3.51 -9.13 -9.82
C VAL A 89 2.87 -10.10 -8.84
N SER A 90 2.84 -11.39 -9.16
CA SER A 90 2.52 -12.48 -8.22
C SER A 90 3.71 -13.43 -8.14
N GLY A 91 4.13 -13.79 -6.93
CA GLY A 91 5.31 -14.62 -6.73
C GLY A 91 5.30 -15.43 -5.44
N ASN A 92 6.18 -16.41 -5.38
CA ASN A 92 6.36 -17.29 -4.22
C ASN A 92 7.83 -17.47 -3.81
N GLY A 93 8.73 -16.63 -4.35
CA GLY A 93 10.18 -16.69 -4.19
C GLY A 93 10.92 -17.69 -5.08
N HIS A 94 10.24 -18.67 -5.67
CA HIS A 94 10.81 -19.54 -6.71
C HIS A 94 10.47 -19.02 -8.11
N ILE A 95 9.21 -18.63 -8.31
CA ILE A 95 8.73 -17.93 -9.49
C ILE A 95 8.19 -16.54 -9.10
N LEU A 96 8.35 -15.58 -10.00
CA LEU A 96 7.75 -14.25 -9.93
C LEU A 96 7.24 -13.89 -11.33
N ILE A 97 5.95 -13.55 -11.44
CA ILE A 97 5.27 -13.33 -12.70
C ILE A 97 4.77 -11.90 -12.75
N ASP A 98 5.23 -11.15 -13.74
CA ASP A 98 4.75 -9.80 -14.06
C ASP A 98 3.61 -9.89 -15.06
N ILE A 99 2.40 -9.55 -14.61
CA ILE A 99 1.16 -9.66 -15.40
C ILE A 99 1.03 -8.53 -16.43
N ASN A 100 1.70 -7.40 -16.20
CA ASN A 100 1.68 -6.26 -17.11
C ASN A 100 2.65 -6.46 -18.28
N SER A 101 3.88 -6.92 -18.00
CA SER A 101 4.88 -7.18 -19.05
C SER A 101 4.82 -8.60 -19.64
N ASN A 102 3.98 -9.48 -19.08
CA ASN A 102 3.87 -10.90 -19.42
C ASN A 102 5.24 -11.60 -19.39
N LYS A 103 5.95 -11.48 -18.26
CA LYS A 103 7.27 -12.09 -18.07
C LYS A 103 7.33 -12.96 -16.82
N LEU A 104 7.82 -14.18 -17.02
CA LEU A 104 8.23 -15.09 -15.95
C LEU A 104 9.68 -14.79 -15.55
N TRP A 105 9.90 -14.63 -14.25
CA TRP A 105 11.20 -14.59 -13.59
C TRP A 105 11.33 -15.82 -12.70
N VAL A 106 12.53 -16.39 -12.63
CA VAL A 106 12.80 -17.63 -11.89
C VAL A 106 14.05 -17.53 -11.02
N ALA A 107 14.01 -18.10 -9.83
CA ALA A 107 15.17 -18.25 -8.97
C ALA A 107 16.08 -19.39 -9.45
N SER A 108 17.40 -19.18 -9.39
CA SER A 108 18.41 -20.19 -9.71
C SER A 108 18.66 -21.20 -8.59
N SER A 109 18.02 -21.05 -7.44
CA SER A 109 18.05 -21.97 -6.30
C SER A 109 16.75 -21.86 -5.51
N SER A 110 16.38 -22.92 -4.79
CA SER A 110 15.27 -22.93 -3.83
C SER A 110 15.66 -22.42 -2.44
N GLN A 111 16.95 -22.22 -2.17
CA GLN A 111 17.45 -21.79 -0.86
C GLN A 111 16.99 -20.35 -0.51
N PRO A 112 16.49 -20.10 0.71
CA PRO A 112 16.11 -18.76 1.16
C PRO A 112 17.27 -17.76 1.20
N GLY A 113 16.99 -16.51 0.79
CA GLY A 113 17.94 -15.41 0.79
C GLY A 113 18.15 -14.81 -0.61
N SER A 114 19.29 -14.19 -0.85
CA SER A 114 19.64 -13.49 -2.10
C SER A 114 20.02 -14.44 -3.25
N ALA A 115 19.24 -15.50 -3.48
CA ALA A 115 19.40 -16.35 -4.66
C ALA A 115 19.21 -15.51 -5.94
N PRO A 116 20.10 -15.59 -6.94
CA PRO A 116 19.92 -14.88 -8.20
C PRO A 116 18.58 -15.23 -8.87
N VAL A 117 17.80 -14.19 -9.17
CA VAL A 117 16.54 -14.31 -9.91
C VAL A 117 16.77 -13.78 -11.32
N HIS A 118 16.37 -14.55 -12.33
CA HIS A 118 16.62 -14.25 -13.72
C HIS A 118 15.32 -14.12 -14.53
N GLN A 119 15.26 -13.10 -15.39
CA GLN A 119 14.18 -12.94 -16.36
C GLN A 119 14.27 -14.02 -17.44
N THR A 120 13.13 -14.63 -17.79
CA THR A 120 13.03 -15.56 -18.92
C THR A 120 12.42 -14.87 -20.14
N GLU A 121 12.55 -15.51 -21.31
CA GLU A 121 11.82 -15.11 -22.52
C GLU A 121 10.39 -15.68 -22.57
N TYR A 122 10.01 -16.53 -21.61
CA TYR A 122 8.70 -17.19 -21.55
C TYR A 122 7.60 -16.22 -21.12
N SER A 123 6.48 -16.29 -21.84
CA SER A 123 5.25 -15.52 -21.60
C SER A 123 4.20 -16.42 -20.91
N PRO A 124 4.00 -16.29 -19.57
CA PRO A 124 3.18 -17.23 -18.81
C PRO A 124 1.65 -17.01 -18.93
N ARG A 125 1.19 -15.84 -19.37
CA ARG A 125 -0.25 -15.55 -19.48
C ARG A 125 -0.82 -16.12 -20.79
N VAL A 126 -1.94 -16.83 -20.67
CA VAL A 126 -2.83 -17.12 -21.80
C VAL A 126 -3.79 -15.94 -21.97
N GLY A 127 -3.80 -15.32 -23.15
CA GLY A 127 -4.76 -14.28 -23.51
C GLY A 127 -6.13 -14.86 -23.84
N VAL A 128 -7.19 -14.18 -23.39
CA VAL A 128 -8.58 -14.51 -23.72
C VAL A 128 -9.27 -13.24 -24.18
N HIS A 129 -9.75 -13.18 -25.42
CA HIS A 129 -10.26 -11.94 -26.02
C HIS A 129 -11.61 -12.16 -26.71
N LEU A 130 -12.56 -11.24 -26.50
CA LEU A 130 -13.87 -11.29 -27.15
C LEU A 130 -13.72 -10.99 -28.66
N GLU A 131 -14.16 -11.92 -29.51
CA GLU A 131 -14.23 -11.72 -30.96
C GLU A 131 -15.18 -10.56 -31.30
N GLY A 132 -14.76 -9.68 -32.21
CA GLY A 132 -15.61 -8.56 -32.68
C GLY A 132 -15.93 -7.50 -31.62
N LYS A 133 -15.17 -7.41 -30.52
CA LYS A 133 -15.32 -6.35 -29.50
C LYS A 133 -15.19 -4.94 -30.12
N ARG A 134 -16.10 -4.04 -29.74
CA ARG A 134 -16.09 -2.63 -30.21
C ARG A 134 -15.43 -1.67 -29.22
N ALA A 135 -15.57 -1.96 -27.93
CA ALA A 135 -14.94 -1.24 -26.84
C ALA A 135 -14.61 -2.25 -25.74
N GLU A 136 -13.45 -2.07 -25.10
CA GLU A 136 -12.99 -2.86 -23.97
C GLU A 136 -12.37 -1.90 -22.95
N THR A 137 -12.61 -2.16 -21.67
CA THR A 137 -11.98 -1.45 -20.56
C THR A 137 -11.47 -2.47 -19.56
N GLN A 138 -10.33 -2.19 -18.93
CA GLN A 138 -9.68 -3.09 -17.97
C GLN A 138 -9.37 -2.35 -16.68
N ALA A 139 -9.53 -3.03 -15.54
CA ALA A 139 -8.85 -2.69 -14.30
C ALA A 139 -8.07 -3.91 -13.77
N THR A 140 -7.01 -3.64 -13.00
CA THR A 140 -6.19 -4.68 -12.37
C THR A 140 -6.02 -4.35 -10.90
N MET A 141 -6.20 -5.33 -10.00
CA MET A 141 -6.00 -5.22 -8.55
C MET A 141 -4.90 -6.17 -8.09
N LEU A 142 -4.03 -5.68 -7.21
CA LEU A 142 -3.06 -6.46 -6.45
C LEU A 142 -3.64 -6.67 -5.05
N TRP A 143 -3.93 -7.92 -4.66
CA TRP A 143 -4.58 -8.24 -3.39
C TRP A 143 -3.60 -8.92 -2.44
N PHE A 144 -3.07 -8.14 -1.50
CA PHE A 144 -1.94 -8.52 -0.65
C PHE A 144 -2.23 -9.77 0.19
N ARG A 145 -3.32 -9.74 0.99
CA ARG A 145 -3.72 -10.86 1.86
C ARG A 145 -4.13 -12.12 1.09
N LYS A 146 -4.48 -11.99 -0.18
CA LYS A 146 -4.86 -13.12 -1.05
C LYS A 146 -3.67 -13.74 -1.76
N GLY A 147 -2.55 -13.02 -1.93
CA GLY A 147 -1.39 -13.48 -2.70
C GLY A 147 -1.53 -13.36 -4.22
N ALA A 148 -2.61 -12.73 -4.70
CA ALA A 148 -3.11 -12.87 -6.07
C ALA A 148 -3.28 -11.52 -6.78
N ILE A 149 -3.24 -11.55 -8.10
CA ILE A 149 -3.64 -10.44 -8.96
C ILE A 149 -4.99 -10.77 -9.59
N LEU A 150 -5.91 -9.81 -9.53
CA LEU A 150 -7.17 -9.86 -10.25
C LEU A 150 -7.10 -8.90 -11.44
N SER A 151 -7.44 -9.38 -12.64
CA SER A 151 -7.71 -8.52 -13.79
C SER A 151 -9.19 -8.65 -14.15
N VAL A 152 -9.87 -7.53 -14.37
CA VAL A 152 -11.26 -7.52 -14.84
C VAL A 152 -11.33 -6.71 -16.11
N ARG A 153 -11.86 -7.34 -17.16
CA ARG A 153 -12.01 -6.77 -18.50
C ARG A 153 -13.48 -6.81 -18.90
N CYS A 154 -14.04 -5.65 -19.18
CA CYS A 154 -15.43 -5.48 -19.59
C CYS A 154 -15.44 -5.07 -21.06
N ALA A 155 -16.10 -5.87 -21.90
CA ALA A 155 -16.15 -5.66 -23.35
C ALA A 155 -17.59 -5.54 -23.86
N SER A 156 -17.81 -4.60 -24.79
CA SER A 156 -19.10 -4.42 -25.47
C SER A 156 -19.10 -5.16 -26.81
N PRO A 157 -20.05 -6.09 -27.05
CA PRO A 157 -20.27 -6.69 -28.37
C PRO A 157 -20.59 -5.63 -29.42
N ALA A 158 -20.30 -5.90 -30.69
CA ALA A 158 -20.41 -4.93 -31.79
C ALA A 158 -21.78 -4.26 -31.99
N ALA A 159 -22.86 -4.87 -31.50
CA ALA A 159 -24.24 -4.55 -31.88
C ALA A 159 -25.06 -3.72 -30.88
N LEU A 160 -24.64 -3.60 -29.61
CA LEU A 160 -25.49 -3.07 -28.52
C LEU A 160 -24.80 -1.97 -27.71
N GLN A 161 -25.58 -0.97 -27.28
CA GLN A 161 -25.13 0.22 -26.54
C GLN A 161 -25.56 0.22 -25.06
N SER A 162 -26.08 -0.90 -24.55
CA SER A 162 -26.58 -1.03 -23.19
C SER A 162 -25.50 -1.61 -22.26
N PRO A 163 -25.35 -1.11 -21.01
CA PRO A 163 -24.45 -1.72 -20.02
C PRO A 163 -24.93 -3.12 -19.59
N ARG A 164 -26.17 -3.51 -19.89
CA ARG A 164 -26.71 -4.86 -19.62
C ARG A 164 -26.21 -5.92 -20.60
N ASP A 165 -25.61 -5.54 -21.73
CA ASP A 165 -25.13 -6.45 -22.77
C ASP A 165 -23.60 -6.65 -22.75
N CYS A 166 -22.96 -6.31 -21.63
CA CYS A 166 -21.51 -6.43 -21.50
C CYS A 166 -21.07 -7.87 -21.18
N VAL A 167 -19.95 -8.29 -21.78
CA VAL A 167 -19.25 -9.53 -21.42
C VAL A 167 -18.13 -9.17 -20.46
N THR A 168 -18.15 -9.74 -19.26
CA THR A 168 -17.12 -9.54 -18.23
C THR A 168 -16.17 -10.73 -18.21
N THR A 169 -14.88 -10.51 -18.41
CA THR A 169 -13.83 -11.51 -18.21
C THR A 169 -13.06 -11.16 -16.95
N ARG A 170 -13.11 -12.03 -15.94
CA ARG A 170 -12.31 -11.95 -14.72
C ARG A 170 -11.18 -12.97 -14.82
N GLU A 171 -9.95 -12.53 -14.59
CA GLU A 171 -8.76 -13.37 -14.53
C GLU A 171 -8.14 -13.25 -13.14
N GLU A 172 -7.69 -14.37 -12.60
CA GLU A 172 -6.96 -14.43 -11.33
C GLU A 172 -5.63 -15.15 -11.54
N PHE A 173 -4.54 -14.51 -11.11
CA PHE A 173 -3.17 -14.99 -11.28
C PHE A 173 -2.54 -15.27 -9.92
N ILE A 174 -2.08 -16.51 -9.73
CA ILE A 174 -1.58 -17.06 -8.47
C ILE A 174 -0.27 -17.81 -8.70
N ALA A 175 0.83 -17.33 -8.12
CA ALA A 175 1.99 -18.16 -7.81
C ALA A 175 1.72 -18.90 -6.48
N HIS A 176 1.57 -20.23 -6.51
CA HIS A 176 1.12 -20.98 -5.34
C HIS A 176 2.16 -20.92 -4.21
N ARG A 177 1.71 -20.64 -2.98
CA ARG A 177 2.64 -20.29 -1.89
C ARG A 177 3.34 -21.52 -1.29
N SER A 178 2.55 -22.57 -1.02
CA SER A 178 2.98 -23.85 -0.45
C SER A 178 3.43 -24.89 -1.49
N ARG A 179 3.54 -24.50 -2.77
CA ARG A 179 3.94 -25.34 -3.91
C ARG A 179 4.81 -24.50 -4.85
N PRO A 180 6.14 -24.43 -4.62
CA PRO A 180 7.03 -23.47 -5.29
C PRO A 180 6.96 -23.48 -6.82
N ASN A 181 6.72 -24.65 -7.42
CA ASN A 181 6.73 -24.87 -8.86
C ASN A 181 5.42 -24.46 -9.56
N VAL A 182 4.36 -24.11 -8.82
CA VAL A 182 2.99 -24.06 -9.37
C VAL A 182 2.51 -22.63 -9.62
N TYR A 183 2.07 -22.39 -10.85
CA TYR A 183 1.35 -21.19 -11.28
C TYR A 183 -0.06 -21.56 -11.76
N LEU A 184 -1.04 -20.73 -11.38
CA LEU A 184 -2.44 -20.88 -11.71
C LEU A 184 -2.97 -19.57 -12.32
N GLN A 185 -3.58 -19.68 -13.50
CA GLN A 185 -4.43 -18.63 -14.08
C GLN A 185 -5.87 -19.15 -14.11
N ARG A 186 -6.77 -18.52 -13.36
CA ARG A 186 -8.21 -18.83 -13.37
C ARG A 186 -8.92 -17.84 -14.26
N ILE A 187 -9.77 -18.32 -15.16
CA ILE A 187 -10.56 -17.50 -16.08
C ILE A 187 -12.03 -17.72 -15.76
N HIS A 188 -12.76 -16.63 -15.52
CA HIS A 188 -14.20 -16.65 -15.33
C HIS A 188 -14.84 -15.59 -16.25
N ILE A 189 -15.71 -16.05 -17.16
CA ILE A 189 -16.35 -15.22 -18.18
C ILE A 189 -17.85 -15.22 -17.90
N ASN A 190 -18.41 -14.04 -17.66
CA ASN A 190 -19.84 -13.83 -17.45
C ASN A 190 -20.43 -13.10 -18.67
N ASN A 191 -21.30 -13.78 -19.41
CA ASN A 191 -21.99 -13.22 -20.57
C ASN A 191 -23.40 -12.78 -20.19
N LEU A 192 -23.55 -11.50 -19.84
CA LEU A 192 -24.85 -10.92 -19.51
C LEU A 192 -25.68 -10.55 -20.74
N SER A 193 -25.17 -10.70 -21.97
CA SER A 193 -25.89 -10.34 -23.19
C SER A 193 -26.91 -11.40 -23.63
N ASP A 194 -27.85 -10.99 -24.48
CA ASP A 194 -28.87 -11.88 -25.09
C ASP A 194 -28.33 -12.77 -26.23
N ARG A 195 -27.02 -12.80 -26.46
CA ARG A 195 -26.39 -13.56 -27.55
C ARG A 195 -25.22 -14.40 -27.01
N ALA A 196 -24.87 -15.47 -27.71
CA ALA A 196 -23.64 -16.19 -27.41
C ALA A 196 -22.41 -15.29 -27.68
N ALA A 197 -21.42 -15.37 -26.80
CA ALA A 197 -20.13 -14.69 -26.92
C ALA A 197 -19.06 -15.71 -27.31
N SER A 198 -18.29 -15.37 -28.33
CA SER A 198 -17.14 -16.16 -28.80
C SER A 198 -15.85 -15.49 -28.36
N MET A 199 -14.99 -16.25 -27.69
CA MET A 199 -13.72 -15.76 -27.15
C MET A 199 -12.58 -16.52 -27.81
N ASP A 200 -11.65 -15.79 -28.43
CA ASP A 200 -10.38 -16.35 -28.91
C ASP A 200 -9.41 -16.50 -27.74
N VAL A 201 -8.71 -17.63 -27.70
CA VAL A 201 -7.68 -17.95 -26.71
C VAL A 201 -6.33 -17.97 -27.42
N SER A 202 -5.40 -17.13 -26.96
CA SER A 202 -4.07 -16.98 -27.54
C SER A 202 -2.97 -17.23 -26.50
N SER A 203 -1.96 -18.01 -26.87
CA SER A 203 -0.67 -18.04 -26.17
C SER A 203 0.34 -17.26 -27.00
N GLU A 204 1.14 -16.40 -26.35
CA GLU A 204 2.31 -15.81 -27.04
C GLU A 204 3.33 -16.91 -27.31
N ASN A 205 3.44 -17.33 -28.56
CA ASN A 205 4.47 -18.27 -28.98
C ASN A 205 5.84 -17.60 -28.94
N PRO A 206 6.93 -18.32 -28.57
CA PRO A 206 8.28 -17.79 -28.64
C PRO A 206 8.58 -17.24 -30.04
N SER A 207 9.19 -16.06 -30.11
CA SER A 207 9.60 -15.46 -31.38
C SER A 207 10.67 -16.30 -32.08
N PHE A 208 10.77 -16.18 -33.40
CA PHE A 208 11.80 -16.87 -34.17
C PHE A 208 13.20 -16.47 -33.68
N GLY A 209 13.98 -17.45 -33.20
CA GLY A 209 15.29 -17.23 -32.57
C GLY A 209 15.26 -17.12 -31.03
N SER A 210 14.10 -17.26 -30.38
CA SER A 210 14.01 -17.33 -28.92
C SER A 210 14.80 -18.51 -28.34
N LYS A 211 15.27 -18.33 -27.09
CA LYS A 211 15.91 -19.37 -26.27
C LYS A 211 14.93 -20.43 -25.74
N PHE A 212 13.64 -20.32 -26.05
CA PHE A 212 12.61 -21.31 -25.69
C PHE A 212 12.11 -22.07 -26.92
N SER A 213 12.01 -23.39 -26.80
CA SER A 213 11.26 -24.26 -27.72
C SER A 213 9.95 -24.69 -27.06
N THR A 214 8.88 -24.78 -27.85
CA THR A 214 7.55 -25.19 -27.38
C THR A 214 7.02 -26.34 -28.23
N SER A 215 6.58 -27.41 -27.59
CA SER A 215 5.86 -28.54 -28.19
C SER A 215 4.47 -28.68 -27.58
N VAL A 216 3.55 -29.27 -28.34
CA VAL A 216 2.29 -29.79 -27.81
C VAL A 216 2.42 -31.30 -27.70
N GLU A 217 2.11 -31.83 -26.53
CA GLU A 217 2.18 -33.28 -26.24
C GLU A 217 0.86 -33.77 -25.65
N LYS A 218 0.58 -35.07 -25.77
CA LYS A 218 -0.53 -35.71 -25.07
C LYS A 218 0.01 -36.34 -23.78
N LEU A 219 -0.55 -35.95 -22.64
CA LEU A 219 -0.23 -36.49 -21.32
C LEU A 219 -1.50 -37.09 -20.72
N GLU A 220 -1.50 -38.41 -20.54
CA GLU A 220 -2.73 -39.21 -20.30
C GLU A 220 -3.77 -38.93 -21.41
N ASP A 221 -4.94 -38.38 -21.04
CA ASP A 221 -6.01 -37.99 -21.98
C ASP A 221 -6.12 -36.49 -22.23
N ARG A 222 -5.14 -35.69 -21.78
CA ARG A 222 -5.14 -34.24 -21.95
C ARG A 222 -3.98 -33.78 -22.84
N GLU A 223 -4.23 -32.77 -23.65
CA GLU A 223 -3.15 -32.06 -24.33
C GLU A 223 -2.46 -31.08 -23.35
N ILE A 224 -1.14 -31.04 -23.43
CA ILE A 224 -0.30 -30.12 -22.67
C ILE A 224 0.60 -29.34 -23.62
N VAL A 225 1.03 -28.17 -23.18
CA VAL A 225 2.07 -27.36 -23.81
C VAL A 225 3.34 -27.52 -22.98
N LEU A 226 4.39 -28.07 -23.57
CA LEU A 226 5.72 -28.18 -22.98
C LEU A 226 6.61 -27.09 -23.57
N SER A 227 7.10 -26.19 -22.74
CA SER A 227 8.10 -25.18 -23.13
C SER A 227 9.40 -25.43 -22.39
N SER A 228 10.50 -25.64 -23.13
CA SER A 228 11.86 -25.80 -22.58
C SER A 228 12.71 -24.61 -23.02
N GLY A 229 13.47 -24.00 -22.12
CA GLY A 229 14.33 -22.87 -22.45
C GLY A 229 15.53 -22.72 -21.55
N ARG A 230 16.38 -21.76 -21.91
CA ARG A 230 17.67 -21.50 -21.24
C ARG A 230 17.88 -20.03 -20.93
N VAL A 231 18.38 -19.75 -19.74
CA VAL A 231 18.80 -18.42 -19.29
C VAL A 231 20.30 -18.44 -19.09
N LEU A 232 21.02 -17.52 -19.73
CA LEU A 232 22.47 -17.40 -19.59
C LEU A 232 22.81 -16.70 -18.28
N VAL A 233 23.80 -17.22 -17.57
CA VAL A 233 24.32 -16.70 -16.31
C VAL A 233 25.82 -16.40 -16.50
N GLU A 234 26.42 -15.69 -15.56
CA GLU A 234 27.87 -15.42 -15.55
C GLU A 234 28.70 -16.72 -15.62
N ASN A 235 29.97 -16.58 -16.03
CA ASN A 235 30.92 -17.68 -16.21
C ASN A 235 30.47 -18.77 -17.21
N ASN A 236 29.70 -18.38 -18.24
CA ASN A 236 29.22 -19.27 -19.31
C ASN A 236 28.38 -20.47 -18.82
N ARG A 237 27.80 -20.36 -17.62
CA ARG A 237 26.80 -21.31 -17.09
C ARG A 237 25.40 -20.88 -17.53
N MET A 238 24.46 -21.82 -17.44
CA MET A 238 23.07 -21.60 -17.83
C MET A 238 22.12 -22.20 -16.82
N VAL A 239 21.01 -21.51 -16.55
CA VAL A 239 19.86 -22.07 -15.84
C VAL A 239 18.90 -22.61 -16.90
N LEU A 240 18.52 -23.88 -16.77
CA LEU A 240 17.47 -24.48 -17.59
C LEU A 240 16.12 -24.21 -16.96
N VAL A 241 15.11 -23.96 -17.79
CA VAL A 241 13.73 -23.73 -17.38
C VAL A 241 12.83 -24.64 -18.21
N VAL A 242 11.95 -25.38 -17.53
CA VAL A 242 10.90 -26.16 -18.16
C VAL A 242 9.56 -25.71 -17.60
N VAL A 243 8.61 -25.39 -18.48
CA VAL A 243 7.24 -25.07 -18.13
C VAL A 243 6.30 -26.08 -18.80
N VAL A 244 5.43 -26.70 -18.02
CA VAL A 244 4.39 -27.62 -18.52
C VAL A 244 3.03 -27.04 -18.16
N THR A 245 2.22 -26.71 -19.16
CA THR A 245 0.94 -26.03 -18.99
C THR A 245 -0.19 -26.87 -19.57
N LYS A 246 -1.32 -26.97 -18.85
CA LYS A 246 -2.58 -27.54 -19.39
C LYS A 246 -2.99 -26.73 -20.62
N LYS A 247 -3.10 -27.36 -21.79
CA LYS A 247 -3.55 -26.69 -23.02
C LYS A 247 -5.04 -26.32 -22.89
N MET A 248 -5.41 -25.14 -23.39
CA MET A 248 -6.80 -24.73 -23.57
C MET A 248 -7.24 -24.86 -25.03
N ASN A 249 -8.55 -24.98 -25.25
CA ASN A 249 -9.14 -24.85 -26.58
C ASN A 249 -8.86 -23.44 -27.12
N SER A 250 -8.57 -23.33 -28.42
CA SER A 250 -8.29 -22.04 -29.08
C SER A 250 -9.50 -21.10 -29.11
N ARG A 251 -10.71 -21.62 -28.89
CA ARG A 251 -11.95 -20.85 -28.78
C ARG A 251 -12.84 -21.34 -27.65
N ILE A 252 -13.48 -20.40 -26.97
CA ILE A 252 -14.49 -20.63 -25.93
C ILE A 252 -15.81 -20.03 -26.42
N GLN A 253 -16.89 -20.80 -26.35
CA GLN A 253 -18.24 -20.31 -26.62
C GLN A 253 -18.98 -20.19 -25.27
N VAL A 254 -19.49 -19.00 -24.96
CA VAL A 254 -20.27 -18.73 -23.74
C VAL A 254 -21.69 -18.37 -24.16
N ALA A 255 -22.68 -19.15 -23.73
CA ALA A 255 -24.07 -18.94 -24.11
C ALA A 255 -24.63 -17.60 -23.58
N ALA A 256 -25.78 -17.17 -24.12
CA ALA A 256 -26.48 -15.98 -23.62
C ALA A 256 -26.90 -16.17 -22.16
N LYS A 257 -26.79 -15.12 -21.34
CA LYS A 257 -27.09 -15.13 -19.90
C LYS A 257 -26.42 -16.27 -19.10
N SER A 258 -25.21 -16.70 -19.50
CA SER A 258 -24.48 -17.79 -18.84
C SER A 258 -23.07 -17.39 -18.43
N GLU A 259 -22.49 -18.19 -17.55
CA GLU A 259 -21.09 -18.09 -17.12
C GLU A 259 -20.26 -19.28 -17.63
N TYR A 260 -18.96 -19.06 -17.75
CA TYR A 260 -17.95 -20.06 -18.06
C TYR A 260 -16.77 -19.88 -17.10
N SER A 261 -16.25 -20.97 -16.56
CA SER A 261 -15.04 -20.94 -15.73
C SER A 261 -14.08 -22.04 -16.17
N ASP A 262 -12.79 -21.72 -16.30
CA ASP A 262 -11.73 -22.72 -16.47
C ASP A 262 -10.44 -22.29 -15.76
N ASN A 263 -9.63 -23.29 -15.42
CA ASN A 263 -8.37 -23.14 -14.69
C ASN A 263 -7.21 -23.64 -15.56
N ILE A 264 -6.22 -22.77 -15.79
CA ILE A 264 -4.94 -23.10 -16.42
C ILE A 264 -3.93 -23.38 -15.32
N LEU A 265 -3.50 -24.65 -15.23
CA LEU A 265 -2.43 -25.08 -14.35
C LEU A 265 -1.12 -25.11 -15.14
N SER A 266 -0.08 -24.49 -14.59
CA SER A 266 1.28 -24.51 -15.10
C SER A 266 2.26 -24.95 -14.02
N VAL A 267 3.20 -25.81 -14.39
CA VAL A 267 4.30 -26.26 -13.54
C VAL A 267 5.61 -25.74 -14.13
N VAL A 268 6.37 -24.98 -13.34
CA VAL A 268 7.67 -24.41 -13.67
C VAL A 268 8.74 -25.14 -12.87
N TRP A 269 9.71 -25.74 -13.55
CA TRP A 269 10.89 -26.36 -12.95
C TRP A 269 12.14 -25.67 -13.48
N THR A 270 13.11 -25.43 -12.59
CA THR A 270 14.43 -24.89 -12.96
C THR A 270 15.57 -25.76 -12.47
N SER A 271 16.73 -25.65 -13.15
CA SER A 271 17.99 -26.17 -12.63
C SER A 271 18.74 -25.11 -11.81
N GLU A 272 19.66 -25.55 -10.96
CA GLU A 272 20.80 -24.72 -10.60
C GLU A 272 21.61 -24.34 -11.86
N PRO A 273 22.50 -23.34 -11.83
CA PRO A 273 23.34 -23.02 -12.98
C PRO A 273 24.21 -24.23 -13.38
N ILE A 274 24.13 -24.70 -14.62
CA ILE A 274 24.91 -25.84 -15.13
C ILE A 274 25.86 -25.41 -16.27
N GLU A 275 26.80 -26.29 -16.59
CA GLU A 275 27.57 -26.23 -17.83
C GLU A 275 26.76 -26.81 -19.01
N SER A 276 27.08 -26.40 -20.23
CA SER A 276 26.44 -26.89 -21.46
C SER A 276 26.59 -28.40 -21.69
N SER A 277 27.63 -29.02 -21.10
CA SER A 277 27.89 -30.46 -21.14
C SER A 277 26.76 -31.32 -20.55
N LYS A 278 26.04 -30.80 -19.54
CA LYS A 278 24.95 -31.50 -18.83
C LYS A 278 23.56 -31.13 -19.31
N GLN A 279 23.45 -30.37 -20.41
CA GLN A 279 22.21 -29.71 -20.82
C GLN A 279 21.07 -30.72 -21.09
N GLU A 280 21.30 -31.76 -21.89
CA GLU A 280 20.21 -32.67 -22.30
C GLU A 280 19.78 -33.63 -21.18
N GLU A 281 20.72 -34.16 -20.40
CA GLU A 281 20.44 -34.94 -19.19
C GLU A 281 19.56 -34.15 -18.21
N THR A 282 19.97 -32.91 -17.92
CA THR A 282 19.22 -32.03 -17.01
C THR A 282 17.85 -31.70 -17.58
N PHE A 283 17.73 -31.41 -18.88
CA PHE A 283 16.42 -31.20 -19.51
C PHE A 283 15.51 -32.42 -19.41
N SER A 284 16.03 -33.65 -19.57
CA SER A 284 15.21 -34.86 -19.40
C SER A 284 14.62 -34.92 -17.98
N ILE A 285 15.47 -34.75 -16.96
CA ILE A 285 15.07 -34.78 -15.55
C ILE A 285 14.00 -33.71 -15.25
N LEU A 286 14.21 -32.47 -15.72
CA LEU A 286 13.25 -31.38 -15.49
C LEU A 286 11.92 -31.61 -16.24
N ARG A 287 11.96 -32.13 -17.48
CA ARG A 287 10.75 -32.45 -18.27
C ARG A 287 9.93 -33.54 -17.60
N ASP A 288 10.56 -34.62 -17.13
CA ASP A 288 9.87 -35.74 -16.50
C ASP A 288 9.30 -35.35 -15.13
N GLY A 289 10.06 -34.60 -14.33
CA GLY A 289 9.62 -34.06 -13.04
C GLY A 289 8.42 -33.12 -13.18
N ALA A 290 8.48 -32.15 -14.10
CA ALA A 290 7.40 -31.19 -14.32
C ALA A 290 6.14 -31.82 -14.91
N LYS A 291 6.27 -32.82 -15.82
CA LYS A 291 5.13 -33.61 -16.31
C LYS A 291 4.47 -34.39 -15.18
N LYS A 292 5.25 -35.06 -14.33
CA LYS A 292 4.73 -35.81 -13.18
C LYS A 292 3.95 -34.93 -12.20
N GLU A 293 4.53 -33.79 -11.80
CA GLU A 293 3.85 -32.84 -10.90
C GLU A 293 2.56 -32.28 -11.53
N LEU A 294 2.54 -32.02 -12.84
CA LEU A 294 1.31 -31.61 -13.52
C LEU A 294 0.23 -32.71 -13.49
N VAL A 295 0.57 -33.99 -13.67
CA VAL A 295 -0.42 -35.10 -13.54
C VAL A 295 -1.02 -35.14 -12.13
N GLU A 296 -0.19 -34.97 -11.09
CA GLU A 296 -0.66 -34.92 -9.69
C GLU A 296 -1.59 -33.72 -9.44
N LEU A 297 -1.31 -32.55 -10.05
CA LEU A 297 -2.16 -31.36 -9.96
C LEU A 297 -3.46 -31.51 -10.75
N LEU A 298 -3.46 -32.13 -11.94
CA LEU A 298 -4.66 -32.35 -12.76
C LEU A 298 -5.68 -33.30 -12.10
N ARG A 299 -5.24 -34.09 -11.10
CA ARG A 299 -6.04 -34.96 -10.23
C ARG A 299 -6.46 -34.29 -8.91
N THR A 300 -5.92 -33.10 -8.61
CA THR A 300 -6.23 -32.33 -7.40
C THR A 300 -7.37 -31.34 -7.68
N ASP A 301 -8.23 -31.10 -6.69
CA ASP A 301 -9.22 -30.02 -6.76
C ASP A 301 -8.52 -28.65 -6.76
N VAL A 302 -8.81 -27.83 -7.78
CA VAL A 302 -8.20 -26.51 -7.96
C VAL A 302 -8.73 -25.51 -6.93
N ASP A 303 -9.99 -25.61 -6.51
CA ASP A 303 -10.53 -24.66 -5.53
C ASP A 303 -9.89 -24.91 -4.16
N LYS A 304 -9.57 -26.17 -3.83
CA LYS A 304 -8.70 -26.49 -2.69
C LYS A 304 -7.29 -25.90 -2.82
N LEU A 305 -6.66 -25.96 -3.99
CA LEU A 305 -5.34 -25.32 -4.19
C LEU A 305 -5.40 -23.80 -3.99
N VAL A 306 -6.49 -23.15 -4.40
CA VAL A 306 -6.71 -21.72 -4.15
C VAL A 306 -6.84 -21.44 -2.66
N VAL A 307 -7.66 -22.21 -1.93
CA VAL A 307 -7.83 -22.07 -0.48
C VAL A 307 -6.52 -22.32 0.28
N ASP A 308 -5.78 -23.38 -0.06
CA ASP A 308 -4.47 -23.69 0.51
C ASP A 308 -3.46 -22.52 0.31
N HIS A 309 -3.45 -21.90 -0.87
CA HIS A 309 -2.63 -20.70 -1.15
C HIS A 309 -3.12 -19.47 -0.37
N GLN A 310 -4.44 -19.24 -0.27
CA GLN A 310 -5.00 -18.12 0.47
C GLN A 310 -4.67 -18.21 1.96
N GLN A 311 -4.82 -19.39 2.58
CA GLN A 311 -4.49 -19.61 3.98
C GLN A 311 -3.01 -19.31 4.24
N ALA A 312 -2.12 -19.84 3.39
CA ALA A 312 -0.68 -19.58 3.44
C ALA A 312 -0.30 -18.08 3.37
N TRP A 313 -1.07 -17.26 2.64
CA TRP A 313 -0.87 -15.81 2.62
C TRP A 313 -1.51 -15.08 3.81
N MET A 314 -2.67 -15.54 4.29
CA MET A 314 -3.27 -15.01 5.52
C MET A 314 -2.37 -15.25 6.74
N ASP A 315 -1.76 -16.43 6.84
CA ASP A 315 -0.83 -16.80 7.91
C ASP A 315 0.41 -15.89 7.92
N LEU A 316 0.99 -15.59 6.76
CA LEU A 316 2.10 -14.64 6.63
C LEU A 316 1.74 -13.20 7.04
N PHE A 317 0.48 -12.80 6.92
CA PHE A 317 -0.04 -11.48 7.31
C PHE A 317 -0.69 -11.46 8.72
N ILE A 318 -0.55 -12.55 9.51
CA ILE A 318 -0.75 -12.51 10.96
C ILE A 318 0.23 -11.50 11.55
N SER A 319 1.51 -11.65 11.23
CA SER A 319 2.54 -10.65 11.48
C SER A 319 2.41 -9.47 10.52
N GLY A 320 2.90 -8.29 10.92
CA GLY A 320 2.99 -7.13 10.02
C GLY A 320 2.89 -5.78 10.70
N ILE A 321 2.98 -4.73 9.90
CA ILE A 321 2.94 -3.33 10.34
C ILE A 321 1.59 -2.73 9.93
N GLU A 322 1.01 -1.89 10.78
CA GLU A 322 -0.25 -1.17 10.53
C GLU A 322 -0.06 0.31 10.88
N MET A 323 -0.14 1.19 9.89
CA MET A 323 -0.04 2.64 10.10
C MET A 323 -1.42 3.23 10.42
N ARG A 324 -1.51 4.08 11.45
CA ARG A 324 -2.78 4.69 11.90
C ARG A 324 -2.81 6.20 11.73
N LYS A 325 -1.85 6.90 12.34
CA LYS A 325 -1.72 8.35 12.26
C LYS A 325 -0.26 8.69 11.98
N ILE A 326 -0.03 9.37 10.86
CA ILE A 326 1.27 9.86 10.45
C ILE A 326 1.29 11.38 10.65
N THR A 327 2.38 11.91 11.18
CA THR A 327 2.54 13.31 11.58
C THR A 327 3.80 13.97 11.05
N ASP A 328 4.79 13.20 10.58
CA ASP A 328 5.95 13.67 9.83
C ASP A 328 5.91 13.24 8.36
N SER A 329 6.84 13.76 7.55
CA SER A 329 6.94 13.51 6.11
C SER A 329 7.81 12.31 5.70
N HIS A 330 8.61 11.75 6.60
CA HIS A 330 9.57 10.66 6.32
C HIS A 330 9.01 9.29 6.71
N THR A 331 7.96 9.23 7.51
CA THR A 331 7.23 8.01 7.84
C THR A 331 6.41 7.52 6.63
N PRO A 332 6.61 6.27 6.17
CA PRO A 332 5.94 5.75 4.97
C PRO A 332 4.43 5.55 5.19
N SER A 333 3.66 5.76 4.11
CA SER A 333 2.21 5.54 4.12
C SER A 333 1.84 4.07 4.35
N SER A 334 0.61 3.80 4.83
CA SER A 334 0.08 2.43 4.95
C SER A 334 0.12 1.66 3.62
N GLN A 335 -0.11 2.34 2.50
CA GLN A 335 -0.01 1.77 1.15
C GLN A 335 1.45 1.39 0.82
N THR A 336 2.41 2.26 1.11
CA THR A 336 3.86 2.03 0.90
C THR A 336 4.33 0.82 1.69
N VAL A 337 3.93 0.73 2.97
CA VAL A 337 4.29 -0.39 3.86
C VAL A 337 3.69 -1.69 3.35
N ASN A 338 2.38 -1.76 3.09
CA ASN A 338 1.71 -2.99 2.68
C ASN A 338 2.19 -3.49 1.29
N THR A 339 2.40 -2.58 0.34
CA THR A 339 2.92 -2.91 -0.99
C THR A 339 4.36 -3.43 -0.90
N THR A 340 5.20 -2.79 -0.09
CA THR A 340 6.59 -3.23 0.16
C THR A 340 6.61 -4.62 0.80
N LEU A 341 5.87 -4.84 1.88
CA LEU A 341 5.74 -6.14 2.55
C LEU A 341 5.30 -7.23 1.56
N TYR A 342 4.29 -6.96 0.73
CA TYR A 342 3.85 -7.89 -0.30
C TYR A 342 4.93 -8.24 -1.32
N TYR A 343 5.72 -7.27 -1.80
CA TYR A 343 6.81 -7.50 -2.74
C TYR A 343 7.97 -8.29 -2.15
N ILE A 344 8.36 -8.01 -0.90
CA ILE A 344 9.38 -8.81 -0.20
C ILE A 344 8.87 -10.24 0.00
N LEU A 345 7.63 -10.43 0.44
CA LEU A 345 7.02 -11.75 0.60
C LEU A 345 6.94 -12.51 -0.74
N SER A 346 6.52 -11.85 -1.82
CA SER A 346 6.42 -12.46 -3.16
C SER A 346 7.77 -12.88 -3.73
N SER A 347 8.84 -12.19 -3.33
CA SER A 347 10.23 -12.49 -3.71
C SER A 347 10.93 -13.47 -2.75
N SER A 348 10.34 -13.76 -1.59
CA SER A 348 10.90 -14.67 -0.58
C SER A 348 10.31 -16.06 -0.70
N THR A 349 11.13 -17.11 -0.69
CA THR A 349 10.65 -18.50 -0.55
C THR A 349 10.04 -18.72 0.84
N ALA A 350 9.15 -19.69 0.99
CA ALA A 350 8.50 -20.00 2.27
C ALA A 350 8.66 -21.49 2.65
N PRO A 351 9.86 -21.94 3.10
CA PRO A 351 10.12 -23.35 3.40
C PRO A 351 9.16 -23.96 4.43
N LEU A 352 8.77 -23.18 5.45
CA LEU A 352 7.78 -23.55 6.45
C LEU A 352 6.38 -23.89 5.88
N LEU A 353 6.13 -23.62 4.60
CA LEU A 353 4.89 -23.96 3.90
C LEU A 353 5.12 -25.03 2.82
N ASP A 354 6.37 -25.35 2.46
CA ASP A 354 6.65 -26.44 1.52
C ASP A 354 6.46 -27.79 2.23
N ARG A 355 5.53 -28.59 1.71
CA ARG A 355 5.18 -29.90 2.25
C ARG A 355 6.28 -30.96 2.05
N ARG A 356 7.34 -30.63 1.32
CA ARG A 356 8.50 -31.50 1.06
C ARG A 356 9.62 -31.34 2.11
N VAL A 357 9.58 -30.28 2.93
CA VAL A 357 10.54 -30.03 4.01
C VAL A 357 10.37 -31.08 5.11
N SER A 358 11.50 -31.56 5.66
CA SER A 358 11.48 -32.59 6.70
C SER A 358 10.95 -32.06 8.04
N GLY A 359 10.43 -32.96 8.91
CA GLY A 359 9.91 -32.55 10.22
C GLY A 359 10.97 -31.94 11.14
N GLU A 360 12.22 -32.40 11.05
CA GLU A 360 13.37 -31.87 11.79
C GLU A 360 13.76 -30.46 11.32
N GLU A 361 13.91 -30.29 10.00
CA GLU A 361 14.18 -28.99 9.38
C GLU A 361 13.06 -27.99 9.67
N ARG A 362 11.80 -28.44 9.60
CA ARG A 362 10.64 -27.62 10.00
C ARG A 362 10.75 -27.14 11.45
N ALA A 363 11.03 -28.04 12.40
CA ALA A 363 11.16 -27.68 13.81
C ALA A 363 12.33 -26.71 14.06
N HIS A 364 13.45 -26.88 13.35
CA HIS A 364 14.58 -25.94 13.37
C HIS A 364 14.18 -24.55 12.86
N LEU A 365 13.44 -24.47 11.76
CA LEU A 365 12.94 -23.23 11.18
C LEU A 365 11.88 -22.54 12.07
N GLU A 366 11.00 -23.30 12.73
CA GLU A 366 10.03 -22.78 13.70
C GLU A 366 10.75 -22.24 14.97
N SER A 367 11.76 -22.96 15.47
CA SER A 367 12.63 -22.49 16.55
C SER A 367 13.32 -21.16 16.18
N SER A 368 13.84 -21.08 14.95
CA SER A 368 14.51 -19.90 14.39
C SER A 368 13.63 -18.64 14.36
N LEU A 369 12.29 -18.78 14.28
CA LEU A 369 11.35 -17.65 14.34
C LEU A 369 11.07 -17.18 15.78
N ASN A 370 11.00 -18.13 16.72
CA ASN A 370 10.65 -17.87 18.11
C ASN A 370 11.75 -17.14 18.88
N TYR A 371 13.00 -17.31 18.44
CA TYR A 371 14.18 -16.77 19.09
C TYR A 371 15.31 -16.62 18.05
N ALA A 372 15.64 -15.36 17.73
CA ALA A 372 16.72 -15.02 16.81
C ALA A 372 17.69 -14.05 17.49
N ASP A 373 18.70 -14.61 18.17
CA ASP A 373 19.70 -13.87 18.93
C ASP A 373 20.17 -12.59 18.23
N HIS A 374 20.10 -11.46 18.95
CA HIS A 374 20.63 -10.17 18.53
C HIS A 374 20.01 -9.57 17.24
N CYS A 375 18.91 -10.13 16.73
CA CYS A 375 18.11 -9.54 15.66
C CYS A 375 16.99 -8.64 16.23
N PHE A 376 16.83 -7.38 15.88
CA PHE A 376 17.55 -6.57 14.89
C PHE A 376 18.52 -5.58 15.59
N SER A 377 19.81 -5.61 15.25
CA SER A 377 20.84 -4.76 15.88
C SER A 377 21.06 -3.42 15.14
N GLY A 378 20.17 -2.46 15.36
CA GLY A 378 20.32 -1.12 14.78
C GLY A 378 19.16 -0.16 15.06
N HIS A 379 19.26 1.04 14.47
CA HIS A 379 18.18 2.03 14.49
C HIS A 379 16.96 1.56 13.71
N ALA A 380 15.78 1.98 14.17
CA ALA A 380 14.50 1.71 13.51
C ALA A 380 14.54 2.07 12.01
N THR A 381 14.05 1.17 11.16
CA THR A 381 14.01 1.36 9.70
C THR A 381 12.80 2.16 9.22
N MET A 382 11.96 2.69 10.11
CA MET A 382 10.76 3.46 9.76
C MET A 382 11.05 4.58 8.76
N HIS A 383 12.08 5.40 9.01
CA HIS A 383 12.48 6.54 8.17
C HIS A 383 13.52 6.18 7.09
N ALA A 384 13.75 4.90 6.82
CA ALA A 384 14.67 4.46 5.78
C ALA A 384 13.96 4.47 4.41
N GLU A 385 13.91 5.63 3.74
CA GLU A 385 13.23 5.84 2.45
C GLU A 385 13.68 4.85 1.35
N ASN A 386 14.94 4.38 1.40
CA ASN A 386 15.46 3.36 0.48
C ASN A 386 14.91 1.94 0.73
N LEU A 387 14.41 1.66 1.94
CA LEU A 387 13.77 0.41 2.33
C LEU A 387 12.24 0.48 2.17
N TRP A 388 11.66 1.68 2.28
CA TRP A 388 10.23 1.95 2.08
C TRP A 388 9.99 2.95 0.93
N PRO A 389 10.41 2.63 -0.30
CA PRO A 389 10.32 3.57 -1.42
C PRO A 389 8.87 3.89 -1.77
N GLU A 390 8.55 5.17 -1.93
CA GLU A 390 7.21 5.62 -2.37
C GLU A 390 6.79 5.04 -3.72
N ARG A 391 7.77 4.72 -4.59
CA ARG A 391 7.54 4.24 -5.96
C ARG A 391 8.47 3.09 -6.29
N VAL A 392 7.89 2.06 -6.87
CA VAL A 392 8.58 0.93 -7.50
C VAL A 392 7.85 0.69 -8.81
N SER A 393 8.52 0.87 -9.96
CA SER A 393 7.88 0.87 -11.29
C SER A 393 8.17 -0.39 -12.12
N SER A 394 9.03 -1.30 -11.65
CA SER A 394 9.36 -2.52 -12.39
C SER A 394 9.73 -3.71 -11.51
N THR A 395 9.55 -4.91 -12.06
CA THR A 395 9.93 -6.19 -11.43
C THR A 395 11.43 -6.26 -11.11
N ALA A 396 12.28 -5.62 -11.91
CA ALA A 396 13.72 -5.50 -11.61
C ALA A 396 13.99 -4.67 -10.34
N GLN A 397 13.26 -3.57 -10.12
CA GLN A 397 13.37 -2.78 -8.88
C GLN A 397 12.83 -3.54 -7.66
N ILE A 398 11.79 -4.36 -7.82
CA ILE A 398 11.33 -5.27 -6.75
C ILE A 398 12.47 -6.20 -6.30
N LEU A 399 13.17 -6.82 -7.26
CA LEU A 399 14.26 -7.75 -6.95
C LEU A 399 15.49 -7.03 -6.33
N GLN A 400 15.75 -5.79 -6.73
CA GLN A 400 16.74 -4.92 -6.09
C GLN A 400 16.34 -4.58 -4.64
N LEU A 401 15.09 -4.20 -4.41
CA LEU A 401 14.53 -3.91 -3.08
C LEU A 401 14.57 -5.15 -2.17
N PHE A 402 14.22 -6.32 -2.70
CA PHE A 402 14.36 -7.61 -2.01
C PHE A 402 15.83 -7.91 -1.62
N THR A 403 16.77 -7.67 -2.53
CA THR A 403 18.21 -7.84 -2.25
C THR A 403 18.68 -6.88 -1.16
N LEU A 404 18.25 -5.61 -1.20
CA LEU A 404 18.59 -4.59 -0.21
C LEU A 404 18.02 -4.91 1.19
N TRP A 405 16.76 -5.36 1.26
CA TRP A 405 16.14 -5.81 2.51
C TRP A 405 16.86 -7.02 3.09
N THR A 406 17.12 -8.03 2.25
CA THR A 406 17.85 -9.25 2.65
C THR A 406 19.24 -8.91 3.20
N LEU A 407 19.99 -8.05 2.51
CA LEU A 407 21.30 -7.57 2.96
C LEU A 407 21.20 -6.79 4.28
N THR A 408 20.23 -5.87 4.40
CA THR A 408 20.02 -5.07 5.61
C THR A 408 19.75 -5.96 6.83
N LEU A 409 18.81 -6.90 6.72
CA LEU A 409 18.48 -7.82 7.80
C LEU A 409 19.68 -8.71 8.17
N GLN A 410 20.38 -9.28 7.19
CA GLN A 410 21.59 -10.09 7.44
C GLN A 410 22.72 -9.30 8.14
N LYS A 411 22.92 -8.03 7.77
CA LYS A 411 23.93 -7.14 8.40
C LYS A 411 23.53 -6.66 9.79
N ARG A 412 22.29 -6.88 10.22
CA ARG A 412 21.69 -6.44 11.49
C ARG A 412 21.30 -7.61 12.39
N GLY A 413 22.05 -8.72 12.32
CA GLY A 413 21.87 -9.92 13.15
C GLY A 413 20.82 -10.92 12.64
N CYS A 414 19.87 -10.51 11.80
CA CYS A 414 18.72 -11.31 11.38
C CYS A 414 19.01 -12.38 10.31
N LYS A 415 20.25 -12.88 10.21
CA LYS A 415 20.64 -13.91 9.22
C LYS A 415 19.81 -15.20 9.37
N VAL A 416 19.53 -15.61 10.61
CA VAL A 416 18.75 -16.81 10.94
C VAL A 416 17.28 -16.65 10.50
N LEU A 417 16.67 -15.48 10.76
CA LEU A 417 15.33 -15.18 10.25
C LEU A 417 15.28 -15.15 8.72
N VAL A 418 16.26 -14.54 8.06
CA VAL A 418 16.33 -14.53 6.58
C VAL A 418 16.44 -15.95 6.02
N ALA A 419 17.15 -16.86 6.70
CA ALA A 419 17.21 -18.28 6.34
C ALA A 419 15.87 -19.02 6.54
N ALA A 420 14.97 -18.54 7.40
CA ALA A 420 13.59 -19.02 7.50
C ALA A 420 12.66 -18.52 6.37
N GLY A 421 13.22 -17.76 5.41
CA GLY A 421 12.49 -17.24 4.26
C GLY A 421 11.41 -16.24 4.67
N ALA A 422 10.26 -16.31 4.02
CA ALA A 422 9.19 -15.31 4.10
C ALA A 422 8.69 -14.99 5.51
N HIS A 423 8.60 -15.99 6.41
CA HIS A 423 8.15 -15.76 7.79
C HIS A 423 9.19 -14.93 8.57
N GLY A 424 10.46 -15.29 8.46
CA GLY A 424 11.53 -14.56 9.13
C GLY A 424 11.85 -13.23 8.46
N ALA A 425 11.64 -13.09 7.14
CA ALA A 425 11.68 -11.81 6.45
C ALA A 425 10.60 -10.85 7.01
N MET A 426 9.35 -11.32 7.13
CA MET A 426 8.27 -10.54 7.76
C MET A 426 8.60 -10.16 9.21
N GLN A 427 8.96 -11.14 10.05
CA GLN A 427 9.37 -10.92 11.44
C GLN A 427 10.52 -9.90 11.53
N GLY A 428 11.55 -10.04 10.70
CA GLY A 428 12.70 -9.13 10.64
C GLY A 428 12.32 -7.70 10.23
N MET A 429 11.40 -7.54 9.27
CA MET A 429 10.88 -6.23 8.86
C MET A 429 10.02 -5.58 9.95
N VAL A 430 9.19 -6.35 10.67
CA VAL A 430 8.39 -5.86 11.81
C VAL A 430 9.29 -5.39 12.94
N LEU A 431 10.31 -6.19 13.30
CA LEU A 431 11.30 -5.84 14.31
C LEU A 431 12.08 -4.59 13.90
N SER A 432 12.61 -4.56 12.67
CA SER A 432 13.41 -3.43 12.19
C SER A 432 12.59 -2.15 12.12
N PHE A 433 11.31 -2.19 11.70
CA PHE A 433 10.48 -0.99 11.57
C PHE A 433 10.30 -0.25 12.91
N GLY A 434 10.02 -0.98 13.99
CA GLY A 434 9.88 -0.39 15.33
C GLY A 434 11.18 -0.20 16.11
N GLY A 435 12.33 -0.68 15.60
CA GLY A 435 13.56 -0.75 16.39
C GLY A 435 13.45 -1.75 17.55
N LEU A 436 12.79 -2.89 17.34
CA LEU A 436 12.79 -4.00 18.29
C LEU A 436 14.01 -4.90 18.08
N GLN A 437 14.52 -5.43 19.19
CA GLN A 437 15.67 -6.31 19.21
C GLN A 437 15.41 -7.48 20.18
N PHE A 438 15.66 -8.70 19.72
CA PHE A 438 15.90 -9.85 20.58
C PHE A 438 17.30 -9.75 21.18
N THR A 439 17.37 -9.92 22.48
CA THR A 439 18.59 -10.24 23.23
C THR A 439 18.51 -11.68 23.69
N GLU A 440 19.55 -12.16 24.40
CA GLU A 440 19.59 -13.54 24.90
C GLU A 440 18.41 -13.87 25.85
N ASN A 441 17.92 -12.88 26.60
CA ASN A 441 16.93 -13.12 27.67
C ASN A 441 15.60 -12.38 27.46
N HIS A 442 15.52 -11.40 26.56
CA HIS A 442 14.33 -10.57 26.41
C HIS A 442 14.21 -9.92 25.02
N LEU A 443 12.97 -9.62 24.62
CA LEU A 443 12.64 -8.71 23.53
C LEU A 443 12.64 -7.27 24.09
N GLN A 444 13.36 -6.35 23.45
CA GLN A 444 13.38 -4.93 23.81
C GLN A 444 12.84 -4.06 22.66
N PHE A 445 12.11 -3.00 23.00
CA PHE A 445 11.63 -1.98 22.06
C PHE A 445 12.46 -0.71 22.22
N GLN A 446 13.33 -0.43 21.24
CA GLN A 446 14.31 0.66 21.25
C GLN A 446 14.04 1.69 20.14
N ALA A 447 12.79 2.14 20.04
CA ALA A 447 12.46 3.30 19.20
C ALA A 447 13.11 4.58 19.74
N ASP A 448 13.48 5.49 18.84
CA ASP A 448 13.87 6.85 19.22
C ASP A 448 12.62 7.59 19.73
N PRO A 449 12.63 8.19 20.94
CA PRO A 449 11.52 8.98 21.45
C PRO A 449 10.97 10.00 20.44
N ASP A 450 11.82 10.61 19.61
CA ASP A 450 11.40 11.62 18.64
C ASP A 450 10.37 11.08 17.62
N VAL A 451 10.29 9.76 17.37
CA VAL A 451 9.36 9.18 16.36
C VAL A 451 7.98 8.80 16.93
N LEU A 452 7.80 8.86 18.25
CA LEU A 452 6.59 8.38 18.95
C LEU A 452 5.39 9.33 18.82
N HIS A 453 5.56 10.47 18.15
CA HIS A 453 4.46 11.35 17.76
C HIS A 453 3.57 10.73 16.66
N ASN A 454 4.03 9.66 15.99
CA ASN A 454 3.22 8.84 15.09
C ASN A 454 2.48 7.71 15.84
N SER A 455 1.37 7.23 15.26
CA SER A 455 0.68 6.03 15.74
C SER A 455 0.71 4.90 14.72
N TYR A 456 1.16 3.74 15.17
CA TYR A 456 1.33 2.51 14.39
C TYR A 456 1.24 1.27 15.29
N ALA A 457 0.97 0.11 14.69
CA ALA A 457 0.97 -1.18 15.36
C ALA A 457 1.87 -2.21 14.66
N LEU A 458 2.54 -3.02 15.47
CA LEU A 458 3.44 -4.10 15.11
C LEU A 458 2.78 -5.39 15.60
N ARG A 459 2.22 -6.14 14.66
CA ARG A 459 1.37 -7.29 14.94
C ARG A 459 2.15 -8.58 14.79
N GLY A 460 1.74 -9.61 15.54
CA GLY A 460 2.20 -10.99 15.37
C GLY A 460 3.71 -11.19 15.49
N ILE A 461 4.37 -10.47 16.41
CA ILE A 461 5.79 -10.69 16.72
C ILE A 461 5.90 -12.04 17.43
N HIS A 462 6.53 -13.02 16.78
CA HIS A 462 6.84 -14.30 17.41
C HIS A 462 7.83 -14.11 18.56
N TYR A 463 7.51 -14.59 19.75
CA TYR A 463 8.45 -14.64 20.87
C TYR A 463 8.14 -15.85 21.75
N ASN A 464 9.08 -16.79 21.82
CA ASN A 464 8.97 -18.02 22.61
C ASN A 464 7.61 -18.75 22.45
N GLN A 465 7.23 -19.02 21.19
CA GLN A 465 5.96 -19.62 20.74
C GLN A 465 4.73 -18.70 20.78
N ASP A 466 4.67 -17.68 21.64
CA ASP A 466 3.53 -16.76 21.68
C ASP A 466 3.63 -15.64 20.63
N LEU A 467 2.48 -15.02 20.33
CA LEU A 467 2.39 -13.90 19.38
C LEU A 467 2.08 -12.60 20.13
N ILE A 468 3.03 -11.66 20.11
CA ILE A 468 2.91 -10.34 20.73
C ILE A 468 2.47 -9.32 19.66
N ASN A 469 1.50 -8.48 20.00
CA ASN A 469 1.23 -7.24 19.27
C ASN A 469 1.63 -6.06 20.16
N LEU A 470 2.45 -5.15 19.63
CA LEU A 470 2.86 -3.90 20.25
C LEU A 470 2.36 -2.74 19.39
N ALA A 471 1.63 -1.80 19.96
CA ALA A 471 1.19 -0.58 19.28
C ALA A 471 1.66 0.67 20.01
N VAL A 472 2.11 1.67 19.26
CA VAL A 472 2.31 3.03 19.72
C VAL A 472 1.06 3.82 19.38
N LEU A 473 0.36 4.28 20.41
CA LEU A 473 -0.91 5.00 20.30
C LEU A 473 -0.76 6.36 20.95
N LEU A 474 -1.50 7.34 20.43
CA LEU A 474 -1.61 8.66 21.04
C LEU A 474 -2.92 8.76 21.79
N ASP A 475 -2.92 9.41 22.95
CA ASP A 475 -4.13 9.78 23.66
C ASP A 475 -4.81 11.03 23.05
N VAL A 476 -5.84 11.55 23.72
CA VAL A 476 -6.60 12.74 23.30
C VAL A 476 -5.79 14.05 23.40
N GLU A 477 -4.73 14.07 24.20
CA GLU A 477 -3.80 15.20 24.37
C GLU A 477 -2.62 15.11 23.39
N GLY A 478 -2.45 13.96 22.72
CA GLY A 478 -1.37 13.68 21.78
C GLY A 478 -0.16 12.97 22.40
N LYS A 479 -0.29 12.47 23.64
CA LYS A 479 0.79 11.82 24.38
C LYS A 479 0.91 10.36 23.96
N PRO A 480 2.12 9.85 23.71
CA PRO A 480 2.30 8.45 23.32
C PRO A 480 2.20 7.51 24.52
N PHE A 481 1.51 6.39 24.31
CA PHE A 481 1.49 5.24 25.21
C PHE A 481 1.70 3.96 24.40
N LEU A 482 2.25 2.94 25.06
CA LEU A 482 2.46 1.62 24.49
C LEU A 482 1.28 0.71 24.85
N HIS A 483 0.75 0.01 23.86
CA HIS A 483 -0.30 -0.98 24.04
C HIS A 483 0.23 -2.35 23.64
N VAL A 484 0.16 -3.33 24.54
CA VAL A 484 0.71 -4.67 24.37
C VAL A 484 -0.42 -5.70 24.52
N SER A 485 -0.54 -6.61 23.57
CA SER A 485 -1.46 -7.75 23.68
C SER A 485 -0.77 -9.04 23.27
N VAL A 486 -1.04 -10.12 24.02
CA VAL A 486 -0.47 -11.44 23.76
C VAL A 486 -1.57 -12.37 23.30
N LYS A 487 -1.37 -13.02 22.15
CA LYS A 487 -2.17 -14.17 21.74
C LYS A 487 -1.38 -15.43 22.08
N GLN A 488 -1.76 -16.07 23.19
CA GLN A 488 -1.16 -17.32 23.65
C GLN A 488 -1.41 -18.45 22.64
N GLN A 489 -0.41 -19.31 22.44
CA GLN A 489 -0.54 -20.57 21.68
C GLN A 489 -0.88 -21.76 22.61
N GLU A 490 -0.92 -22.98 22.07
CA GLU A 490 -1.43 -24.18 22.76
C GLU A 490 -0.72 -24.52 24.10
N LYS A 491 0.51 -24.02 24.29
CA LYS A 491 1.29 -24.15 25.53
C LYS A 491 1.69 -22.74 26.00
N PRO A 492 0.82 -22.04 26.76
CA PRO A 492 1.08 -20.68 27.18
C PRO A 492 2.32 -20.62 28.08
N VAL A 493 3.26 -19.73 27.77
CA VAL A 493 4.37 -19.40 28.65
C VAL A 493 4.05 -18.07 29.35
N LYS A 494 4.45 -17.94 30.61
CA LYS A 494 4.30 -16.65 31.31
C LYS A 494 5.26 -15.64 30.68
N LEU A 495 4.69 -14.55 30.16
CA LEU A 495 5.44 -13.39 29.68
C LEU A 495 5.29 -12.27 30.70
N TYR A 496 6.37 -11.54 30.94
CA TYR A 496 6.41 -10.39 31.82
C TYR A 496 6.96 -9.19 31.05
N ALA A 497 6.53 -7.98 31.41
CA ALA A 497 7.01 -6.76 30.80
C ALA A 497 7.30 -5.65 31.81
N CYS A 498 8.28 -4.81 31.52
CA CYS A 498 8.56 -3.59 32.28
C CYS A 498 8.93 -2.41 31.36
N GLU A 499 8.58 -1.21 31.83
CA GLU A 499 8.87 0.08 31.21
C GLU A 499 10.38 0.39 31.17
N ALA A 500 10.74 1.48 30.49
CA ALA A 500 12.10 2.01 30.43
C ALA A 500 12.77 2.06 31.82
N GLY A 501 13.89 1.37 31.98
CA GLY A 501 14.63 1.28 33.25
C GLY A 501 14.09 0.30 34.29
N CYS A 502 12.92 -0.32 34.07
CA CYS A 502 12.31 -1.35 34.93
C CYS A 502 12.31 -0.99 36.44
N LEU A 503 11.94 0.26 36.77
CA LEU A 503 11.82 0.72 38.17
C LEU A 503 10.65 0.07 38.90
N ASN A 504 9.52 -0.07 38.20
CA ASN A 504 8.30 -0.72 38.68
C ASN A 504 8.44 -2.25 38.58
N GLU A 505 7.68 -2.99 39.40
CA GLU A 505 7.66 -4.46 39.29
C GLU A 505 7.13 -4.91 37.91
N PRO A 506 7.77 -5.89 37.25
CA PRO A 506 7.31 -6.36 35.94
C PRO A 506 5.89 -6.93 35.98
N VAL A 507 5.08 -6.55 34.99
CA VAL A 507 3.66 -6.94 34.86
C VAL A 507 3.56 -8.23 34.04
N GLU A 508 2.78 -9.21 34.53
CA GLU A 508 2.48 -10.43 33.76
C GLU A 508 1.53 -10.11 32.59
N LEU A 509 2.01 -10.35 31.36
CA LEU A 509 1.24 -10.14 30.14
C LEU A 509 0.25 -11.30 29.92
N THR A 510 -1.03 -10.98 29.98
CA THR A 510 -2.14 -11.90 29.76
C THR A 510 -2.80 -11.71 28.39
N SER A 511 -3.55 -12.70 27.91
CA SER A 511 -4.44 -12.59 26.74
C SER A 511 -5.75 -11.84 27.04
N GLU A 512 -5.71 -10.80 27.88
CA GLU A 512 -6.87 -9.95 28.12
C GLU A 512 -7.29 -9.18 26.85
N VAL A 513 -8.59 -9.09 26.60
CA VAL A 513 -9.16 -8.44 25.40
C VAL A 513 -8.77 -6.97 25.30
N LYS A 514 -8.56 -6.30 26.44
CA LYS A 514 -8.13 -4.90 26.50
C LYS A 514 -6.63 -4.72 26.30
N GLY A 515 -5.81 -5.78 26.39
CA GLY A 515 -4.36 -5.69 26.46
C GLY A 515 -3.85 -4.93 27.69
N HIS A 516 -2.54 -4.70 27.69
CA HIS A 516 -1.77 -4.02 28.73
C HIS A 516 -1.28 -2.68 28.21
N THR A 517 -1.34 -1.64 29.04
CA THR A 517 -0.94 -0.27 28.66
C THR A 517 0.22 0.19 29.52
N PHE A 518 1.27 0.71 28.88
CA PHE A 518 2.46 1.25 29.53
C PHE A 518 2.69 2.71 29.10
N PRO A 519 2.89 3.67 30.03
CA PRO A 519 3.33 5.02 29.69
C PRO A 519 4.71 5.02 29.01
N VAL A 520 4.94 5.97 28.10
CA VAL A 520 6.27 6.17 27.51
C VAL A 520 7.14 6.99 28.46
N MET A 521 8.10 6.29 29.08
CA MET A 521 9.17 6.88 29.90
C MET A 521 10.48 6.89 29.11
N VAL A 522 11.30 7.92 29.28
CA VAL A 522 12.59 8.09 28.57
C VAL A 522 13.72 8.29 29.57
N THR A 523 14.75 7.45 29.46
CA THR A 523 15.90 7.45 30.37
C THR A 523 17.04 8.35 29.89
N GLN A 524 17.98 8.67 30.80
CA GLN A 524 19.26 9.31 30.48
C GLN A 524 20.43 8.48 31.06
N PRO A 525 21.32 7.89 30.25
CA PRO A 525 21.27 7.79 28.78
C PRO A 525 20.05 6.99 28.29
N ILE A 526 19.71 7.11 27.00
CA ILE A 526 18.53 6.46 26.41
C ILE A 526 18.74 4.93 26.38
N THR A 527 17.83 4.21 27.03
CA THR A 527 17.67 2.75 26.98
C THR A 527 16.38 2.40 26.22
N PRO A 528 16.14 1.12 25.90
CA PRO A 528 14.82 0.67 25.45
C PRO A 528 13.67 1.16 26.34
N LEU A 529 12.52 1.36 25.70
CA LEU A 529 11.29 1.94 26.27
C LEU A 529 10.39 0.87 26.91
N LEU A 530 10.53 -0.38 26.46
CA LEU A 530 9.80 -1.54 26.95
C LEU A 530 10.68 -2.79 26.82
N TYR A 531 10.63 -3.64 27.82
CA TYR A 531 11.29 -4.95 27.89
C TYR A 531 10.22 -6.02 28.08
N ILE A 532 10.34 -7.16 27.37
CA ILE A 532 9.45 -8.32 27.50
C ILE A 532 10.30 -9.58 27.63
N SER A 533 10.09 -10.38 28.67
CA SER A 533 10.83 -11.64 28.92
C SER A 533 9.92 -12.75 29.44
N THR A 534 10.37 -13.99 29.31
CA THR A 534 9.80 -15.16 30.00
C THR A 534 10.34 -15.30 31.44
N ASP A 535 11.47 -14.66 31.76
CA ASP A 535 12.08 -14.70 33.10
C ASP A 535 11.83 -13.39 33.86
N LEU A 536 10.99 -13.50 34.90
CA LEU A 536 10.70 -12.41 35.83
C LEU A 536 11.95 -11.92 36.57
N ARG A 537 12.87 -12.82 36.94
CA ARG A 537 14.07 -12.46 37.70
C ARG A 537 15.04 -11.65 36.85
N HIS A 538 15.25 -12.07 35.60
CA HIS A 538 16.03 -11.29 34.63
C HIS A 538 15.52 -9.83 34.50
N LEU A 539 14.20 -9.62 34.41
CA LEU A 539 13.63 -8.25 34.37
C LEU A 539 13.80 -7.48 35.69
N GLN A 540 13.76 -8.17 36.84
CA GLN A 540 14.04 -7.56 38.15
C GLN A 540 15.53 -7.18 38.29
N ASP A 541 16.43 -8.02 37.79
CA ASP A 541 17.88 -7.80 37.82
C ASP A 541 18.34 -6.68 36.87
N LEU A 542 17.63 -6.46 35.74
CA LEU A 542 17.89 -5.32 34.83
C LEU A 542 17.90 -3.97 35.57
N ARG A 543 17.02 -3.78 36.57
CA ARG A 543 16.98 -2.59 37.42
C ARG A 543 18.30 -2.29 38.11
N HIS A 544 19.07 -3.34 38.45
CA HIS A 544 20.35 -3.22 39.14
C HIS A 544 21.54 -3.08 38.18
N THR A 545 21.40 -3.47 36.91
CA THR A 545 22.45 -3.36 35.88
C THR A 545 22.35 -2.10 35.02
N LEU A 546 21.18 -1.45 34.95
CA LEU A 546 20.99 -0.22 34.17
C LEU A 546 21.51 1.02 34.92
N HIS A 547 22.62 1.58 34.44
CA HIS A 547 23.23 2.80 34.98
C HIS A 547 22.52 4.07 34.48
N LEU A 548 21.44 4.46 35.16
CA LEU A 548 20.59 5.60 34.80
C LEU A 548 20.87 6.83 35.68
N LYS A 549 20.89 8.01 35.06
CA LYS A 549 20.97 9.31 35.75
C LYS A 549 19.58 9.86 36.09
N ALA A 550 18.64 9.72 35.18
CA ALA A 550 17.27 10.22 35.29
C ALA A 550 16.33 9.40 34.39
N ILE A 551 15.05 9.39 34.75
CA ILE A 551 13.95 8.92 33.91
C ILE A 551 12.90 10.03 33.90
N LEU A 552 12.46 10.41 32.71
CA LEU A 552 11.53 11.51 32.45
C LEU A 552 10.30 10.97 31.74
N ALA A 553 9.15 11.63 31.90
CA ALA A 553 8.03 11.39 31.01
C ALA A 553 8.40 11.84 29.57
N HIS A 554 7.78 11.23 28.55
CA HIS A 554 8.07 11.60 27.14
C HIS A 554 7.97 13.12 26.89
N GLU A 555 6.94 13.78 27.40
CA GLU A 555 6.74 15.23 27.23
C GLU A 555 7.88 16.06 27.84
N GLU A 556 8.34 15.69 29.03
CA GLU A 556 9.46 16.35 29.72
C GLU A 556 10.77 16.13 28.95
N HIS A 557 10.97 14.95 28.36
CA HIS A 557 12.10 14.70 27.48
C HIS A 557 12.08 15.62 26.25
N MET A 558 10.93 15.70 25.56
CA MET A 558 10.77 16.54 24.37
C MET A 558 10.93 18.03 24.69
N ALA A 559 10.39 18.51 25.82
CA ALA A 559 10.53 19.89 26.28
C ALA A 559 12.00 20.26 26.61
N ASN A 560 12.77 19.32 27.15
CA ASN A 560 14.20 19.51 27.43
C ASN A 560 15.07 19.45 26.16
N ARG A 561 14.67 18.67 25.15
CA ARG A 561 15.40 18.51 23.87
C ARG A 561 15.13 19.66 22.90
N TYR A 562 13.88 20.14 22.88
CA TYR A 562 13.43 21.28 22.08
C TYR A 562 12.88 22.39 22.98
N PRO A 563 13.72 23.02 23.82
CA PRO A 563 13.31 24.20 24.57
C PRO A 563 12.92 25.28 23.57
N GLY A 564 11.68 25.75 23.66
CA GLY A 564 11.16 26.80 22.77
C GLY A 564 12.01 28.07 22.82
N LEU A 565 11.85 28.93 21.80
CA LEU A 565 12.63 30.16 21.67
C LEU A 565 12.65 30.95 23.00
N PRO A 566 13.84 31.37 23.50
CA PRO A 566 13.97 31.95 24.83
C PRO A 566 13.02 33.12 25.07
N PHE A 567 12.61 33.33 26.32
CA PHE A 567 11.75 34.46 26.70
C PHE A 567 12.26 35.81 26.18
N LEU A 568 13.58 36.02 26.16
CA LEU A 568 14.22 37.22 25.63
C LEU A 568 13.99 37.43 24.12
N PHE A 569 13.86 36.36 23.33
CA PHE A 569 13.52 36.45 21.90
C PHE A 569 12.10 37.01 21.73
N TRP A 570 11.12 36.43 22.43
CA TRP A 570 9.73 36.91 22.39
C TRP A 570 9.58 38.33 22.92
N PHE A 571 10.31 38.68 23.99
CA PHE A 571 10.37 40.04 24.51
C PHE A 571 10.95 41.03 23.47
N SER A 572 12.02 40.64 22.75
CA SER A 572 12.61 41.44 21.67
C SER A 572 11.63 41.64 20.50
N VAL A 573 10.96 40.58 20.05
CA VAL A 573 9.94 40.64 18.99
C VAL A 573 8.78 41.54 19.39
N ALA A 574 8.24 41.37 20.60
CA ALA A 574 7.17 42.21 21.12
C ALA A 574 7.60 43.69 21.21
N SER A 575 8.81 43.97 21.71
CA SER A 575 9.38 45.32 21.77
C SER A 575 9.53 45.96 20.39
N LEU A 576 10.03 45.21 19.40
CA LEU A 576 10.18 45.68 18.02
C LEU A 576 8.81 45.99 17.38
N ILE A 577 7.82 45.12 17.58
CA ILE A 577 6.44 45.34 17.13
C ILE A 577 5.88 46.61 17.76
N THR A 578 6.03 46.80 19.08
CA THR A 578 5.57 48.00 19.79
C THR A 578 6.25 49.26 19.27
N LEU A 579 7.58 49.26 19.12
CA LEU A 579 8.33 50.40 18.59
C LEU A 579 7.93 50.75 17.15
N PHE A 580 7.71 49.74 16.30
CA PHE A 580 7.21 49.93 14.93
C PHE A 580 5.82 50.58 14.92
N HIS A 581 4.88 50.10 15.75
CA HIS A 581 3.54 50.68 15.83
C HIS A 581 3.55 52.10 16.41
N LEU A 582 4.42 52.40 17.39
CA LEU A 582 4.62 53.76 17.89
C LEU A 582 5.21 54.70 16.82
N PHE A 583 6.14 54.21 15.99
CA PHE A 583 6.68 54.97 14.86
C PHE A 583 5.64 55.21 13.76
N LEU A 584 4.84 54.20 13.44
CA LEU A 584 3.75 54.29 12.46
C LEU A 584 2.64 55.24 12.95
N PHE A 585 2.27 55.18 14.24
CA PHE A 585 1.37 56.15 14.85
C PHE A 585 1.96 57.57 14.82
N LYS A 586 3.27 57.74 15.08
CA LYS A 586 3.96 59.03 14.98
C LYS A 586 3.97 59.58 13.54
N LEU A 587 4.12 58.74 12.53
CA LEU A 587 4.02 59.15 11.12
C LEU A 587 2.60 59.63 10.79
N ILE A 588 1.58 58.82 11.09
CA ILE A 588 0.16 59.19 10.89
C ILE A 588 -0.17 60.48 11.65
N TYR A 589 0.24 60.60 12.91
CA TYR A 589 0.01 61.80 13.71
C TYR A 589 0.70 63.02 13.11
N ASN A 590 1.94 62.90 12.62
CA ASN A 590 2.63 64.02 11.98
C ASN A 590 1.99 64.43 10.64
N GLU A 591 1.38 63.49 9.89
CA GLU A 591 0.76 63.77 8.60
C GLU A 591 -0.68 64.34 8.72
N TYR A 592 -1.44 63.89 9.72
CA TYR A 592 -2.82 64.36 9.96
C TYR A 592 -2.94 65.49 11.02
N CYS A 593 -1.99 65.60 11.94
CA CYS A 593 -2.01 66.54 13.08
C CYS A 593 -0.71 67.35 13.25
N GLY A 594 0.31 67.15 12.41
CA GLY A 594 1.56 67.90 12.47
C GLY A 594 1.50 69.28 11.78
N PRO A 595 2.58 70.09 11.85
CA PRO A 595 2.63 71.50 11.36
C PRO A 595 2.60 71.70 9.84
N GLY A 596 1.82 70.88 9.11
CA GLY A 596 1.60 70.96 7.66
C GLY A 596 0.31 70.27 7.17
N ALA A 597 -0.50 69.71 8.08
CA ALA A 597 -1.72 68.98 7.72
C ALA A 597 -2.80 69.92 7.14
N LYS A 598 -3.40 69.54 6.00
CA LYS A 598 -4.44 70.35 5.33
C LYS A 598 -5.79 70.23 6.07
N PRO A 599 -6.46 71.35 6.41
CA PRO A 599 -7.69 71.31 7.20
C PRO A 599 -8.92 70.91 6.36
N LEU A 600 -9.18 69.61 6.28
CA LEU A 600 -10.46 69.05 5.83
C LEU A 600 -11.27 68.58 7.04
N PHE A 601 -11.96 69.52 7.70
CA PHE A 601 -13.39 69.46 8.07
C PHE A 601 -13.76 70.70 8.89
N ARG A 602 -14.97 71.25 8.66
CA ARG A 602 -15.34 72.63 8.99
C ARG A 602 -16.71 72.68 9.71
N SER A 603 -16.85 73.67 10.60
CA SER A 603 -18.13 74.18 11.17
C SER A 603 -18.68 73.36 12.38
N LYS A 604 -18.90 73.94 13.59
CA LYS A 604 -19.93 74.93 14.07
C LYS A 604 -21.11 74.19 14.76
N VAL A 605 -21.80 74.66 15.82
CA VAL A 605 -21.88 75.94 16.58
C VAL A 605 -22.03 75.64 18.10
N ALA A 606 -21.75 76.63 18.96
CA ALA A 606 -22.04 76.66 20.40
C ALA A 606 -23.54 76.74 20.77
N VAL A 607 -23.87 76.67 22.08
CA VAL A 607 -24.79 77.59 22.80
C VAL A 607 -24.53 77.49 24.33
N LYS A 608 -24.87 78.57 25.06
CA LYS A 608 -24.60 78.85 26.48
C LYS A 608 -25.93 79.06 27.24
N GLY A 609 -26.03 78.72 28.53
CA GLY A 609 -27.17 79.06 29.39
C GLY A 609 -26.86 78.98 30.89
N GLU A 610 -27.27 79.99 31.66
CA GLU A 610 -27.06 80.17 33.10
C GLU A 610 -28.40 80.37 33.83
N GLU A 611 -28.57 79.80 35.04
CA GLU A 611 -29.43 80.27 36.16
C GLU A 611 -29.07 79.42 37.42
N ARG A 612 -28.57 79.99 38.54
CA ARG A 612 -29.27 80.61 39.71
C ARG A 612 -30.18 79.64 40.51
N CYS A 613 -30.25 79.63 41.86
CA CYS A 613 -29.52 80.33 42.95
C CYS A 613 -29.86 79.66 44.33
N CYS A 614 -29.18 80.06 45.44
CA CYS A 614 -29.56 79.85 46.86
C CYS A 614 -29.52 78.39 47.43
N ASP A 615 -29.49 78.06 48.75
CA ASP A 615 -28.97 78.63 50.03
C ASP A 615 -29.31 77.62 51.18
N THR A 616 -28.72 77.54 52.39
CA THR A 616 -27.34 77.65 52.92
C THR A 616 -27.26 76.95 54.31
N GLY A 617 -26.06 76.59 54.81
CA GLY A 617 -25.79 76.13 56.20
C GLY A 617 -25.58 74.62 56.39
N ASN A 618 -24.44 74.09 56.86
CA ASN A 618 -23.58 74.57 57.96
C ASN A 618 -22.13 74.03 57.88
N ALA A 619 -21.22 74.80 58.51
CA ALA A 619 -19.83 74.46 58.91
C ALA A 619 -18.77 74.29 57.79
N ILE A 620 -17.72 75.11 57.70
CA ILE A 620 -17.46 76.47 58.25
C ILE A 620 -16.85 77.28 57.10
#